data_AF-A0A6G2Q1W8-F1
#
_entry.id   AF-A0A6G2Q1W8-F1
#
_cell.length_a   1.000
_cell.length_b   1.000
_cell.length_c   1.000
_cell.angle_alpha   90.00
_cell.angle_beta   90.00
_cell.angle_gamma   90.00
#
_symmetry.space_group_name_H-M   'P 1'
#
loop_
_entity.id
_entity.type
_entity.pdbx_description
1 polymer ?
#
loop_
_entity_poly.entity_id
_entity_poly.type
_entity_poly.pdbx_seq_one_letter_code
_entity_poly.pdbx_strand_id
1 'polypeptide(L)' 'ALVPYTHGKLVARAHTEGEVISEEHTAEGTLLKVRVHEELAADLAPYTPVPAG' A
#
# COMPACT_ATOMS: atom_id res chain seq x y z
N ALA A 1 -0.83 -3.32 -2.26
CA ALA A 1 -0.70 -3.53 -0.81
C ALA A 1 -2.00 -3.14 -0.12
N LEU A 2 -2.61 -4.05 0.64
CA LEU A 2 -3.78 -3.82 1.48
C LEU A 2 -3.29 -3.36 2.86
N VAL A 3 -3.25 -2.05 3.06
CA VAL A 3 -2.76 -1.44 4.30
C VAL A 3 -3.94 -1.26 5.26
N PRO A 4 -3.95 -1.89 6.44
CA PRO A 4 -5.01 -1.70 7.41
C PRO A 4 -5.03 -0.24 7.90
N TYR A 5 -6.18 0.26 8.34
CA TYR A 5 -6.31 1.65 8.83
C TYR A 5 -5.38 1.98 10.01
N THR A 6 -4.94 0.95 10.75
CA THR A 6 -3.93 1.09 11.82
C THR A 6 -2.55 1.49 11.30
N HIS A 7 -2.26 1.24 10.01
CA HIS A 7 -1.00 1.54 9.35
C HIS A 7 -1.13 2.64 8.30
N GLY A 8 -2.02 3.61 8.50
CA GLY A 8 -2.20 4.77 7.61
C GLY A 8 -0.92 5.57 7.33
N LYS A 9 0.10 5.47 8.20
CA LYS A 9 1.42 6.07 7.96
C LYS A 9 2.11 5.50 6.72
N LEU A 10 1.95 4.21 6.42
CA LEU A 10 2.51 3.61 5.21
C LEU A 10 1.83 4.12 3.95
N VAL A 11 0.51 4.35 4.01
CA VAL A 11 -0.25 4.99 2.94
C VAL A 11 0.29 6.39 2.70
N ALA A 12 0.35 7.24 3.74
CA ALA A 12 0.90 8.59 3.63
C ALA A 12 2.35 8.61 3.08
N ARG A 13 3.17 7.64 3.50
CA ARG A 13 4.53 7.45 2.98
C ARG A 13 4.53 7.13 1.49
N ALA A 14 3.67 6.23 1.03
CA ALA A 14 3.53 5.90 -0.38
C ALA A 14 3.00 7.08 -1.23
N HIS A 15 2.19 7.98 -0.66
CA HIS A 15 1.79 9.23 -1.31
C HIS A 15 2.91 10.28 -1.38
N THR A 16 3.88 10.22 -0.47
CA THR A 16 4.95 11.24 -0.38
C THR A 16 6.22 10.80 -1.11
N GLU A 17 6.60 9.53 -0.97
CA GLU A 17 7.83 8.93 -1.49
C GLU A 17 7.60 8.06 -2.75
N GLY A 18 6.35 7.94 -3.20
CA GLY A 18 5.98 7.13 -4.35
C GLY A 18 4.89 7.73 -5.22
N GLU A 19 4.56 6.99 -6.26
CA GLU A 19 3.50 7.31 -7.21
C GLU A 19 2.30 6.40 -6.97
N VAL A 20 1.19 6.99 -6.55
CA VAL A 20 -0.07 6.26 -6.35
C VAL A 20 -0.80 6.12 -7.68
N ILE A 21 -0.92 4.87 -8.15
CA ILE A 21 -1.64 4.52 -9.37
C ILE A 21 -3.14 4.38 -9.06
N SER A 22 -3.47 3.76 -7.93
CA SER A 22 -4.86 3.57 -7.50
C SER A 22 -4.93 3.33 -6.00
N GLU A 23 -6.01 3.77 -5.38
CA GLU A 23 -6.34 3.53 -3.98
C GLU A 23 -7.80 3.08 -3.88
N GLU A 24 -8.07 2.05 -3.08
CA GLU A 24 -9.41 1.54 -2.87
C GLU A 24 -9.63 1.29 -1.37
N HIS A 25 -10.65 1.91 -0.79
CA HIS A 25 -11.01 1.71 0.61
C HIS A 25 -11.94 0.51 0.74
N THR A 26 -11.48 -0.52 1.46
CA THR A 26 -12.23 -1.73 1.78
C THR A 26 -12.60 -1.74 3.27
N ALA A 27 -13.39 -2.74 3.68
CA ALA A 27 -13.73 -2.93 5.09
C ALA A 27 -12.50 -3.32 5.95
N GLU A 28 -11.51 -3.98 5.35
CA GLU A 28 -10.31 -4.47 6.04
C GLU A 28 -9.17 -3.43 6.05
N GLY A 29 -9.18 -2.47 5.13
CA GLY A 29 -8.13 -1.45 5.02
C GLY A 29 -8.21 -0.65 3.73
N THR A 30 -7.07 -0.09 3.31
CA THR A 30 -6.94 0.62 2.04
C THR A 30 -6.01 -0.17 1.11
N LEU A 31 -6.56 -0.67 0.02
CA LEU A 31 -5.82 -1.31 -1.05
C LEU A 31 -5.14 -0.24 -1.90
N LEU A 32 -3.84 -0.10 -1.73
CA LEU A 32 -3.01 0.79 -2.54
C LEU A 32 -2.28 0.03 -3.65
N LYS A 33 -2.38 0.60 -4.84
CA LYS A 33 -1.55 0.30 -6.00
C LYS A 33 -0.59 1.46 -6.17
N VAL A 34 0.66 1.25 -5.79
CA VAL A 34 1.69 2.29 -5.76
C VAL A 34 2.97 1.80 -6.42
N ARG A 35 3.71 2.72 -7.03
CA ARG A 35 5.09 2.54 -7.44
C ARG A 35 5.97 3.30 -6.47
N VAL A 36 6.80 2.56 -5.74
CA VAL A 36 7.67 3.10 -4.70
C VAL A 36 9.08 2.55 -4.92
N HIS A 37 10.05 3.16 -4.25
CA HIS A 37 11.42 2.64 -4.19
C HIS A 37 11.48 1.30 -3.42
N GLU A 38 12.54 0.54 -3.66
CA GLU A 38 12.72 -0.81 -3.10
C GLU A 38 12.58 -0.89 -1.58
N GLU A 39 13.08 0.12 -0.85
CA GLU A 39 12.95 0.18 0.61
C GLU A 39 11.49 0.22 1.07
N LEU A 40 10.69 1.09 0.46
CA LEU A 40 9.27 1.23 0.78
C LEU A 40 8.46 0.04 0.24
N ALA A 41 8.89 -0.57 -0.86
CA ALA A 41 8.31 -1.81 -1.36
C ALA A 41 8.52 -2.96 -0.37
N ALA A 42 9.68 -3.04 0.29
CA ALA A 42 9.95 -4.04 1.33
C ALA A 42 9.06 -3.83 2.56
N ASP A 43 8.79 -2.59 2.95
CA ASP A 43 7.87 -2.25 4.06
C ASP A 43 6.39 -2.58 3.71
N LEU A 44 6.02 -2.44 2.43
CA LEU A 44 4.70 -2.77 1.90
C LEU A 44 4.52 -4.25 1.52
N ALA A 45 5.62 -5.01 1.40
CA ALA A 45 5.60 -6.43 1.00
C ALA A 45 4.73 -7.31 1.92
N PRO A 46 4.75 -7.17 3.26
CA PRO A 46 3.88 -7.93 4.17
C PRO A 46 2.39 -7.69 3.94
N TYR A 47 2.06 -6.53 3.37
CA TYR A 47 0.69 -6.10 3.10
C TYR A 47 0.30 -6.35 1.64
N THR A 48 1.16 -6.97 0.82
CA THR A 48 0.82 -7.22 -0.58
C THR A 48 -0.17 -8.37 -0.66
N PRO A 49 -1.43 -8.14 -1.05
CA PRO A 49 -2.37 -9.23 -1.23
C PRO A 49 -1.85 -10.10 -2.37
N VAL A 50 -1.91 -11.42 -2.19
CA VAL A 50 -1.71 -12.35 -3.30
C VAL A 50 -2.72 -11.97 -4.38
N PRO A 51 -2.28 -11.65 -5.62
CA PRO A 51 -3.23 -11.49 -6.70
C PRO A 51 -3.99 -12.82 -6.82
N ALA A 52 -5.30 -12.79 -6.60
CA ALA A 52 -6.16 -13.91 -6.91
C ALA A 52 -6.05 -14.13 -8.43
N GLY A 53 -5.27 -15.14 -8.82
CA GLY A 53 -5.15 -15.59 -10.20
C GLY A 53 -6.42 -16.25 -10.68
#